data_AF-A0A514ZX47-F1
#
_entry.id   AF-A0A514ZX47-F1
#
_cell.length_a   1.000
_cell.length_b   1.000
_cell.length_c   1.000
_cell.angle_alpha   90.00
_cell.angle_beta   90.00
_cell.angle_gamma   90.00
#
_symmetry.space_group_name_H-M   'P 1'
#
loop_
_entity.id
_entity.type
_entity.pdbx_description
1 polymer ?
#
loop_
_entity_poly.entity_id
_entity_poly.type
_entity_poly.pdbx_seq_one_letter_code
_entity_poly.pdbx_strand_id
1 'polypeptide(L)'
;MPFVEPFFLWGALAVVIPVIIHFWHQKHGKPLPWAATQWLVEKQQQQSRGLQLDNIPLLIIRCLLLILLAILLAQPLLNWFTRPSEVQKIHLVQPNSVVADNFKFELTEAIKKGEKVVWADEHLEKMDDKPYSFQNSTRFDPLRLQTAINQVDAQHNELHLYISNSQALADVPAIMVPARFQLHAIADSASQPRAYLSLKDGKKLFVNRAGKLTNSPSLDPSLKFQSEPIHSGPIKTLVTYRNARESQSVKAALAALTDVYGLDLVIEDKAAPNQVYDWVFTDQLPAKPFPQTFFISSGGRQPTALANVIYTNETLTPQTSGRVEKGQLPEWLGEQLLRHYNIVTNAQPLSQRDLKTVFIPSTKPTTAQHASLQNALLLLFIVLVVLERWLALTKNA
;
A
#
# COMPACT_ATOMS: atom_id res chain seq x y z
N MET A 1 26.90 12.03 -10.85
CA MET A 1 26.47 10.62 -10.64
C MET A 1 25.80 10.57 -9.28
N PRO A 2 24.57 10.02 -9.17
CA PRO A 2 23.96 9.85 -7.86
C PRO A 2 24.70 8.73 -7.11
N PHE A 3 24.92 8.92 -5.81
CA PHE A 3 25.54 7.95 -4.89
C PHE A 3 24.54 7.71 -3.76
N VAL A 4 24.51 6.50 -3.19
CA VAL A 4 23.64 6.21 -2.03
C VAL A 4 24.16 6.97 -0.82
N GLU A 5 25.47 6.91 -0.57
CA GLU A 5 26.12 7.52 0.59
C GLU A 5 27.32 8.38 0.14
N PRO A 6 27.09 9.59 -0.40
CA PRO A 6 28.16 10.42 -0.98
C PRO A 6 29.23 10.84 0.04
N PHE A 7 28.93 10.79 1.34
CA PHE A 7 29.87 11.15 2.40
C PHE A 7 31.15 10.30 2.38
N PHE A 8 31.08 9.02 2.01
CA PHE A 8 32.26 8.14 1.98
C PHE A 8 33.31 8.52 0.93
N LEU A 9 32.97 9.37 -0.05
CA LEU A 9 33.94 9.89 -1.02
C LEU A 9 35.04 10.74 -0.35
N TRP A 10 34.76 11.36 0.81
CA TRP A 10 35.79 12.04 1.60
C TRP A 10 36.90 11.08 2.06
N GLY A 11 36.62 9.77 2.15
CA GLY A 11 37.61 8.73 2.42
C GLY A 11 38.72 8.65 1.37
N ALA A 12 38.50 9.13 0.13
CA ALA A 12 39.54 9.18 -0.90
C ALA A 12 40.72 10.09 -0.51
N LEU A 13 40.54 11.03 0.43
CA LEU A 13 41.64 11.84 0.96
C LEU A 13 42.69 11.01 1.70
N ALA A 14 42.38 9.77 2.11
CA ALA A 14 43.34 8.86 2.71
C ALA A 14 44.54 8.55 1.78
N VAL A 15 44.41 8.78 0.47
CA VAL A 15 45.50 8.68 -0.53
C VAL A 15 46.70 9.57 -0.17
N VAL A 16 46.49 10.66 0.57
CA VAL A 16 47.57 11.53 1.04
C VAL A 16 48.58 10.77 1.91
N ILE A 17 48.12 9.77 2.67
CA ILE A 17 48.96 8.98 3.59
C ILE A 17 50.08 8.21 2.86
N PRO A 18 49.80 7.30 1.90
CA PRO A 18 50.86 6.57 1.19
C PRO A 18 51.76 7.49 0.37
N VAL A 19 51.25 8.62 -0.12
CA VAL A 19 52.05 9.63 -0.83
C VAL A 19 53.06 10.28 0.11
N ILE A 20 52.64 10.76 1.29
CA ILE A 20 53.55 11.35 2.28
C ILE A 20 54.60 10.32 2.74
N ILE A 21 54.17 9.09 3.05
CA ILE A 21 55.09 8.01 3.49
C ILE A 21 56.13 7.72 2.41
N HIS A 22 55.74 7.72 1.13
CA HIS A 22 56.66 7.48 0.02
C HIS A 22 57.79 8.50 -0.04
N PHE A 23 57.48 9.79 0.16
CA PHE A 23 58.49 10.85 0.20
C PHE A 23 59.31 10.83 1.50
N TRP A 24 58.73 10.46 2.64
CA TRP A 24 59.45 10.36 3.92
C TRP A 24 60.47 9.22 3.91
N HIS A 25 60.15 8.07 3.31
CA HIS A 25 61.01 6.89 3.36
C HIS A 25 62.20 6.90 2.38
N GLN A 26 62.59 8.07 1.85
CA GLN A 26 63.81 8.23 1.07
C GLN A 26 65.04 7.96 1.95
N LYS A 27 65.64 6.79 1.71
CA LYS A 27 66.83 6.29 2.42
C LYS A 27 67.92 7.36 2.39
N HIS A 28 68.26 7.90 3.55
CA HIS A 28 69.56 8.53 3.75
C HIS A 28 70.60 7.42 3.61
N GLY A 29 71.50 7.54 2.64
CA GLY A 29 72.58 6.57 2.45
C GLY A 29 73.34 6.43 3.77
N LYS A 30 73.30 5.23 4.37
CA LYS A 30 74.10 4.95 5.55
C LYS A 30 75.56 4.88 5.09
N PRO A 31 76.47 5.74 5.57
CA PRO A 31 77.88 5.59 5.24
C PRO A 31 78.34 4.24 5.80
N LEU A 32 78.77 3.35 4.91
CA LEU A 32 79.42 2.11 5.31
C LEU A 32 80.90 2.45 5.54
N PRO A 33 81.44 2.31 6.76
CA PRO A 33 82.87 2.52 6.98
C PRO A 33 83.64 1.41 6.27
N TRP A 34 84.26 1.72 5.14
CA TRP A 34 85.12 0.81 4.38
C TRP A 34 86.54 1.39 4.30
N ALA A 35 87.56 0.55 4.51
CA ALA A 35 88.93 0.96 4.81
C ALA A 35 89.73 1.61 3.64
N ALA A 36 89.17 1.67 2.42
CA ALA A 36 89.88 2.11 1.22
C ALA A 36 89.53 3.54 0.75
N THR A 37 88.85 4.36 1.56
CA THR A 37 88.39 5.71 1.16
C THR A 37 89.53 6.69 0.86
N GLN A 38 90.73 6.47 1.42
CA GLN A 38 91.88 7.37 1.29
C GLN A 38 92.53 7.45 -0.10
N TRP A 39 92.19 6.55 -1.04
CA TRP A 39 92.72 6.57 -2.42
C TRP A 39 91.69 6.92 -3.49
N LEU A 40 90.45 7.23 -3.07
CA LEU A 40 89.42 7.66 -4.00
C LEU A 40 89.59 9.16 -4.28
N VAL A 41 90.29 9.48 -5.38
CA VAL A 41 90.44 10.84 -5.90
C VAL A 41 89.07 11.52 -6.01
N GLU A 42 89.03 12.76 -5.54
CA GLU A 42 87.93 13.73 -5.51
C GLU A 42 87.37 14.04 -6.92
N LYS A 43 86.83 13.04 -7.61
CA LYS A 43 86.05 13.25 -8.83
C LYS A 43 84.64 13.53 -8.39
N GLN A 44 84.33 14.82 -8.26
CA GLN A 44 83.00 15.41 -8.04
C GLN A 44 81.93 14.38 -7.71
N GLN A 45 81.71 14.17 -6.41
CA GLN A 45 80.45 13.63 -5.92
C GLN A 45 79.35 14.60 -6.35
N GLN A 46 78.84 14.39 -7.56
CA GLN A 46 77.58 14.96 -7.99
C GLN A 46 76.55 14.30 -7.10
N GLN A 47 76.28 14.97 -5.97
CA GLN A 47 75.20 14.68 -5.07
C GLN A 47 73.97 14.56 -5.95
N SER A 48 73.54 13.33 -6.24
CA SER A 48 72.36 13.07 -7.05
C SER A 48 71.15 13.47 -6.21
N ARG A 49 70.94 14.79 -6.09
CA ARG A 49 69.75 15.45 -5.55
C ARG A 49 68.57 15.31 -6.52
N GLY A 50 68.51 14.18 -7.22
CA GLY A 50 67.41 13.80 -8.08
C GLY A 50 66.46 12.95 -7.27
N LEU A 51 65.18 13.31 -7.28
CA LEU A 51 64.08 12.46 -6.84
C LEU A 51 64.09 11.17 -7.69
N GLN A 52 64.84 10.15 -7.27
CA GLN A 52 64.74 8.81 -7.86
C GLN A 52 63.46 8.18 -7.31
N LEU A 53 62.41 8.25 -8.14
CA LEU A 53 61.10 7.70 -7.85
C LEU A 53 61.15 6.18 -8.01
N ASP A 54 61.70 5.49 -7.02
CA ASP A 54 61.66 4.03 -6.97
C ASP A 54 60.27 3.55 -6.56
N ASN A 55 59.69 2.60 -7.29
CA ASN A 55 58.41 1.95 -6.97
C ASN A 55 57.12 2.77 -7.21
N ILE A 56 57.15 3.71 -8.16
CA ILE A 56 55.93 4.40 -8.67
C ILE A 56 54.74 3.44 -8.93
N PRO A 57 54.91 2.29 -9.61
CA PRO A 57 53.76 1.41 -9.88
C PRO A 57 53.08 0.89 -8.60
N LEU A 58 53.86 0.60 -7.55
CA LEU A 58 53.32 0.13 -6.27
C LEU A 58 52.59 1.26 -5.52
N LEU A 59 53.11 2.49 -5.61
CA LEU A 59 52.46 3.67 -5.05
C LEU A 59 51.10 3.91 -5.72
N ILE A 60 51.04 3.84 -7.05
CA ILE A 60 49.80 4.03 -7.82
C ILE A 60 48.74 3.01 -7.37
N ILE A 61 49.09 1.74 -7.24
CA ILE A 61 48.15 0.69 -6.81
C ILE A 61 47.62 0.96 -5.40
N ARG A 62 48.46 1.39 -4.46
CA ARG A 62 48.03 1.75 -3.10
C ARG A 62 47.06 2.92 -3.08
N CYS A 63 47.32 3.94 -3.90
CA CYS A 63 46.40 5.06 -4.05
C CYS A 63 45.07 4.60 -4.66
N LEU A 64 45.14 3.76 -5.69
CA LEU A 64 43.96 3.23 -6.38
C LEU A 64 43.10 2.35 -5.48
N LEU A 65 43.71 1.54 -4.59
CA LEU A 65 43.00 0.75 -3.59
C LEU A 65 42.17 1.62 -2.63
N LEU A 66 42.74 2.72 -2.14
CA LEU A 66 42.03 3.64 -1.24
C LEU A 66 40.90 4.38 -1.95
N ILE A 67 41.13 4.82 -3.19
CA ILE A 67 40.10 5.45 -4.02
C ILE A 67 38.96 4.47 -4.31
N LEU A 68 39.30 3.25 -4.72
CA LEU A 68 38.32 2.22 -5.05
C LEU A 68 37.52 1.79 -3.82
N LEU A 69 38.15 1.72 -2.64
CA LEU A 69 37.46 1.47 -1.37
C LEU A 69 36.45 2.58 -1.04
N ALA A 70 36.85 3.85 -1.18
CA ALA A 70 35.95 4.98 -0.96
C ALA A 70 34.75 4.94 -1.93
N ILE A 71 34.99 4.59 -3.20
CA ILE A 71 33.92 4.41 -4.21
C ILE A 71 33.02 3.22 -3.86
N LEU A 72 33.59 2.10 -3.39
CA LEU A 72 32.83 0.91 -3.01
C LEU A 72 31.88 1.20 -1.84
N LEU A 73 32.34 1.99 -0.85
CA LEU A 73 31.54 2.43 0.28
C LEU A 73 30.48 3.48 -0.11
N ALA A 74 30.79 4.34 -1.08
CA ALA A 74 29.86 5.37 -1.56
C ALA A 74 28.71 4.81 -2.44
N GLN A 75 28.80 3.55 -2.89
CA GLN A 75 27.81 2.86 -3.73
C GLN A 75 27.33 3.70 -4.94
N PRO A 76 28.15 3.83 -6.00
CA PRO A 76 27.79 4.61 -7.18
C PRO A 76 26.56 4.04 -7.90
N LEU A 77 25.66 4.93 -8.32
CA LEU A 77 24.51 4.58 -9.16
C LEU A 77 24.86 4.93 -10.62
N LEU A 78 25.40 3.95 -11.37
CA LEU A 78 25.70 4.11 -12.79
C LEU A 78 24.49 3.74 -13.65
N ASN A 79 23.87 4.75 -14.24
CA ASN A 79 22.73 4.58 -15.15
C ASN A 79 23.16 4.50 -16.63
N TRP A 80 24.46 4.37 -16.94
CA TRP A 80 24.95 4.56 -18.31
C TRP A 80 24.69 3.38 -19.25
N PHE A 81 24.56 2.17 -18.69
CA PHE A 81 24.21 0.95 -19.43
C PHE A 81 22.71 0.65 -19.43
N THR A 82 21.86 1.61 -19.04
CA THR A 82 20.43 1.46 -19.29
C THR A 82 20.22 1.52 -20.80
N ARG A 83 20.13 0.36 -21.46
CA ARG A 83 19.26 0.27 -22.63
C ARG A 83 17.92 0.84 -22.16
N PRO A 84 17.28 1.77 -22.89
CA PRO A 84 15.92 2.16 -22.56
C PRO A 84 15.11 0.86 -22.58
N SER A 85 14.80 0.33 -21.40
CA SER A 85 13.91 -0.81 -21.28
C SER A 85 12.61 -0.36 -21.92
N GLU A 86 12.21 -1.07 -22.96
CA GLU A 86 10.97 -0.83 -23.67
C GLU A 86 9.85 -0.78 -22.63
N VAL A 87 9.24 0.39 -22.49
CA VAL A 87 8.25 0.64 -21.45
C VAL A 87 7.04 -0.21 -21.81
N GLN A 88 6.84 -1.31 -21.10
CA GLN A 88 5.71 -2.18 -21.37
C GLN A 88 4.47 -1.53 -20.77
N LYS A 89 3.49 -1.25 -21.63
CA LYS A 89 2.18 -0.78 -21.19
C LYS A 89 1.38 -1.97 -20.67
N ILE A 90 0.88 -1.83 -19.45
CA ILE A 90 0.01 -2.82 -18.83
C ILE A 90 -1.33 -2.15 -18.54
N HIS A 91 -2.40 -2.74 -19.06
CA HIS A 91 -3.77 -2.31 -18.86
C HIS A 91 -4.38 -3.20 -17.78
N LEU A 92 -4.61 -2.62 -16.61
CA LEU A 92 -5.22 -3.27 -15.47
C LEU A 92 -6.66 -2.82 -15.35
N VAL A 93 -7.61 -3.74 -15.51
CA VAL A 93 -9.04 -3.43 -15.59
C VAL A 93 -9.77 -3.97 -14.37
N GLN A 94 -10.56 -3.14 -13.69
CA GLN A 94 -11.45 -3.60 -12.62
C GLN A 94 -12.39 -4.70 -13.14
N PRO A 95 -12.61 -5.81 -12.40
CA PRO A 95 -13.57 -6.87 -12.75
C PRO A 95 -15.02 -6.38 -12.70
N ASN A 96 -15.42 -5.58 -13.69
CA ASN A 96 -16.72 -4.93 -13.79
C ASN A 96 -17.08 -4.78 -15.27
N SER A 97 -18.24 -5.32 -15.67
CA SER A 97 -18.73 -5.23 -17.05
C SER A 97 -18.91 -3.78 -17.50
N VAL A 98 -19.39 -2.89 -16.63
CA VAL A 98 -19.59 -1.48 -16.95
C VAL A 98 -18.27 -0.81 -17.30
N VAL A 99 -17.20 -1.09 -16.54
CA VAL A 99 -15.86 -0.55 -16.83
C VAL A 99 -15.34 -1.10 -18.16
N ALA A 100 -15.43 -2.41 -18.36
CA ALA A 100 -14.95 -3.07 -19.57
C ALA A 100 -15.70 -2.63 -20.83
N ASP A 101 -17.02 -2.46 -20.75
CA ASP A 101 -17.86 -2.03 -21.86
C ASP A 101 -17.59 -0.56 -22.24
N ASN A 102 -17.39 0.32 -21.25
CA ASN A 102 -17.08 1.73 -21.50
C ASN A 102 -15.71 1.92 -22.18
N PHE A 103 -14.71 1.12 -21.80
CA PHE A 103 -13.35 1.21 -22.33
C PHE A 103 -13.03 0.14 -23.39
N LYS A 104 -14.05 -0.47 -23.99
CA LYS A 104 -13.88 -1.60 -24.90
C LYS A 104 -12.96 -1.29 -26.08
N PHE A 105 -13.05 -0.08 -26.62
CA PHE A 105 -12.25 0.31 -27.78
C PHE A 105 -10.76 0.41 -27.43
N GLU A 106 -10.44 1.05 -26.31
CA GLU A 106 -9.08 1.23 -25.80
C GLU A 106 -8.45 -0.13 -25.45
N LEU A 107 -9.22 -1.01 -24.82
CA LEU A 107 -8.76 -2.33 -24.41
C LEU A 107 -8.53 -3.26 -25.62
N THR A 108 -9.45 -3.30 -26.58
CA THR A 108 -9.27 -4.07 -27.82
C THR A 108 -8.11 -3.51 -28.66
N GLU A 109 -7.90 -2.19 -28.68
CA GLU A 109 -6.75 -1.58 -29.36
C GLU A 109 -5.42 -1.98 -28.70
N ALA A 110 -5.36 -1.98 -27.37
CA ALA A 110 -4.21 -2.44 -26.61
C ALA A 110 -3.89 -3.92 -26.87
N ILE A 111 -4.91 -4.80 -26.87
CA ILE A 111 -4.77 -6.22 -27.21
C ILE A 111 -4.20 -6.39 -28.63
N LYS A 112 -4.72 -5.63 -29.61
CA LYS A 112 -4.24 -5.66 -31.00
C LYS A 112 -2.78 -5.21 -31.14
N LYS A 113 -2.33 -4.27 -30.30
CA LYS A 113 -0.94 -3.81 -30.24
C LYS A 113 0.00 -4.79 -29.52
N GLY A 114 -0.52 -5.87 -28.95
CA GLY A 114 0.24 -6.82 -28.15
C GLY A 114 0.57 -6.32 -26.75
N GLU A 115 -0.11 -5.27 -26.28
CA GLU A 115 0.02 -4.75 -24.92
C GLU A 115 -0.63 -5.71 -23.91
N LYS A 116 -0.14 -5.75 -22.67
CA LYS A 116 -0.63 -6.71 -21.67
C LYS A 116 -1.92 -6.18 -21.04
N VAL A 117 -3.05 -6.82 -21.30
CA VAL A 117 -4.36 -6.47 -20.73
C VAL A 117 -4.82 -7.57 -19.77
N VAL A 118 -5.04 -7.20 -18.50
CA VAL A 118 -5.37 -8.13 -17.41
C VAL A 118 -6.44 -7.57 -16.48
N TRP A 119 -7.18 -8.46 -15.84
CA TRP A 119 -8.14 -8.10 -14.80
C TRP A 119 -7.44 -7.80 -13.46
N ALA A 120 -8.00 -6.87 -12.70
CA ALA A 120 -7.58 -6.56 -11.34
C ALA A 120 -8.20 -7.54 -10.32
N ASP A 121 -7.98 -8.82 -10.55
CA ASP A 121 -8.30 -9.91 -9.64
C ASP A 121 -7.04 -10.48 -8.99
N GLU A 122 -7.18 -11.52 -8.17
CA GLU A 122 -6.06 -12.14 -7.46
C GLU A 122 -5.08 -12.89 -8.40
N HIS A 123 -5.51 -13.28 -9.59
CA HIS A 123 -4.77 -14.14 -10.52
C HIS A 123 -4.27 -13.42 -11.78
N LEU A 124 -4.63 -12.14 -11.95
CA LEU A 124 -4.36 -11.32 -13.13
C LEU A 124 -4.77 -12.04 -14.42
N GLU A 125 -6.00 -12.54 -14.47
CA GLU A 125 -6.51 -13.24 -15.65
C GLU A 125 -6.37 -12.36 -16.90
N LYS A 126 -5.92 -12.96 -18.00
CA LYS A 126 -5.79 -12.24 -19.27
C LYS A 126 -7.17 -11.89 -19.82
N MET A 127 -7.27 -10.69 -20.33
CA MET A 127 -8.49 -10.21 -20.96
C MET A 127 -8.55 -10.67 -22.43
N ASP A 128 -9.60 -11.42 -22.79
CA ASP A 128 -9.87 -11.93 -24.15
C ASP A 128 -11.04 -11.21 -24.80
N ASP A 129 -11.12 -11.07 -26.14
CA ASP A 129 -12.17 -10.35 -26.90
C ASP A 129 -13.65 -10.85 -26.75
N LYS A 130 -13.94 -11.80 -25.86
CA LYS A 130 -15.29 -12.37 -25.68
C LYS A 130 -16.16 -11.49 -24.75
N PRO A 131 -17.48 -11.40 -24.99
CA PRO A 131 -18.38 -10.68 -24.08
C PRO A 131 -18.39 -11.33 -22.69
N TYR A 132 -18.05 -10.54 -21.68
CA TYR A 132 -17.80 -11.04 -20.32
C TYR A 132 -19.10 -11.24 -19.55
N SER A 133 -19.24 -12.41 -18.92
CA SER A 133 -20.28 -12.68 -17.93
C SER A 133 -19.60 -12.85 -16.57
N PHE A 134 -19.58 -11.78 -15.77
CA PHE A 134 -19.15 -11.88 -14.38
C PHE A 134 -20.23 -12.61 -13.60
N GLN A 135 -20.01 -13.90 -13.30
CA GLN A 135 -21.01 -14.74 -12.61
C GLN A 135 -21.33 -14.28 -11.18
N ASN A 136 -20.58 -13.34 -10.63
CA ASN A 136 -20.97 -12.57 -9.46
C ASN A 136 -20.32 -11.20 -9.58
N SER A 137 -21.09 -10.12 -9.48
CA SER A 137 -20.56 -8.78 -9.23
C SER A 137 -19.92 -8.78 -7.84
N THR A 138 -18.70 -9.29 -7.74
CA THR A 138 -17.93 -9.25 -6.50
C THR A 138 -17.80 -7.79 -6.11
N ARG A 139 -18.28 -7.43 -4.92
CA ARG A 139 -18.23 -6.07 -4.39
C ARG A 139 -16.80 -5.53 -4.56
N PHE A 140 -16.67 -4.34 -5.14
CA PHE A 140 -15.38 -3.70 -5.32
C PHE A 140 -14.68 -3.50 -3.97
N ASP A 141 -13.45 -3.98 -3.86
CA ASP A 141 -12.60 -3.87 -2.68
C ASP A 141 -11.26 -3.22 -3.08
N PRO A 142 -10.95 -2.01 -2.57
CA PRO A 142 -9.69 -1.32 -2.88
C PRO A 142 -8.43 -2.10 -2.48
N LEU A 143 -8.48 -2.97 -1.47
CA LEU A 143 -7.33 -3.76 -1.04
C LEU A 143 -6.97 -4.87 -2.05
N ARG A 144 -7.98 -5.45 -2.70
CA ARG A 144 -7.77 -6.38 -3.81
C ARG A 144 -7.15 -5.68 -5.01
N LEU A 145 -7.63 -4.47 -5.31
CA LEU A 145 -7.02 -3.62 -6.33
C LEU A 145 -5.55 -3.33 -6.03
N GLN A 146 -5.21 -2.99 -4.78
CA GLN A 146 -3.81 -2.78 -4.38
C GLN A 146 -2.97 -4.05 -4.60
N THR A 147 -3.51 -5.22 -4.27
CA THR A 147 -2.83 -6.50 -4.50
C THR A 147 -2.54 -6.73 -5.98
N ALA A 148 -3.54 -6.53 -6.84
CA ALA A 148 -3.37 -6.62 -8.28
C ALA A 148 -2.34 -5.62 -8.82
N ILE A 149 -2.38 -4.36 -8.36
CA ILE A 149 -1.38 -3.34 -8.71
C ILE A 149 0.03 -3.79 -8.32
N ASN A 150 0.20 -4.32 -7.10
CA ASN A 150 1.49 -4.79 -6.61
C ASN A 150 2.07 -5.94 -7.46
N GLN A 151 1.22 -6.81 -8.02
CA GLN A 151 1.64 -7.91 -8.88
C GLN A 151 2.08 -7.43 -10.28
N VAL A 152 1.49 -6.33 -10.80
CA VAL A 152 1.87 -5.75 -12.11
C VAL A 152 2.95 -4.66 -12.02
N ASP A 153 3.24 -4.17 -10.81
CA ASP A 153 4.27 -3.17 -10.50
C ASP A 153 5.68 -3.78 -10.61
N ALA A 154 6.06 -4.15 -11.83
CA ALA A 154 7.41 -4.54 -12.22
C ALA A 154 8.19 -3.33 -12.78
N GLN A 155 9.52 -3.39 -12.68
CA GLN A 155 10.40 -2.30 -13.09
C GLN A 155 10.21 -1.99 -14.59
N HIS A 156 9.93 -0.71 -14.89
CA HIS A 156 9.77 -0.12 -16.23
C HIS A 156 8.40 -0.30 -16.93
N ASN A 157 7.32 -0.51 -16.18
CA ASN A 157 5.97 -0.55 -16.76
C ASN A 157 5.29 0.84 -16.73
N GLU A 158 4.45 1.11 -17.72
CA GLU A 158 3.43 2.18 -17.66
C GLU A 158 2.08 1.53 -17.38
N LEU A 159 1.49 1.84 -16.21
CA LEU A 159 0.24 1.25 -15.78
C LEU A 159 -0.96 2.09 -16.24
N HIS A 160 -1.78 1.54 -17.12
CA HIS A 160 -3.10 2.08 -17.44
C HIS A 160 -4.14 1.41 -16.53
N LEU A 161 -4.71 2.15 -15.59
CA LEU A 161 -5.66 1.64 -14.61
C LEU A 161 -7.09 2.04 -14.98
N TYR A 162 -7.96 1.06 -15.24
CA TYR A 162 -9.37 1.27 -15.61
C TYR A 162 -10.29 0.86 -14.47
N ILE A 163 -11.02 1.81 -13.89
CA ILE A 163 -11.84 1.58 -12.70
C ILE A 163 -13.17 2.36 -12.73
N SER A 164 -14.11 1.95 -11.88
CA SER A 164 -15.28 2.75 -11.54
C SER A 164 -14.99 3.66 -10.34
N ASN A 165 -15.21 4.96 -10.52
CA ASN A 165 -15.16 5.94 -9.46
C ASN A 165 -16.37 5.73 -8.53
N SER A 166 -16.07 5.20 -7.35
CA SER A 166 -17.05 4.91 -6.29
C SER A 166 -16.51 5.38 -4.95
N GLN A 167 -17.41 5.66 -3.99
CA GLN A 167 -17.01 6.06 -2.64
C GLN A 167 -16.16 5.01 -1.92
N ALA A 168 -16.26 3.73 -2.30
CA ALA A 168 -15.43 2.67 -1.73
C ALA A 168 -13.93 2.95 -1.86
N LEU A 169 -13.49 3.72 -2.87
CA LEU A 169 -12.09 4.16 -3.00
C LEU A 169 -11.62 5.03 -1.83
N ALA A 170 -12.53 5.71 -1.13
CA ALA A 170 -12.21 6.51 0.05
C ALA A 170 -12.21 5.68 1.36
N ASP A 171 -12.57 4.40 1.32
CA ASP A 171 -12.48 3.51 2.48
C ASP A 171 -11.02 3.18 2.83
N VAL A 172 -10.08 3.41 1.91
CA VAL A 172 -8.64 3.26 2.12
C VAL A 172 -7.93 4.62 2.10
N PRO A 173 -6.87 4.82 2.91
CA PRO A 173 -6.18 6.09 2.99
C PRO A 173 -5.37 6.43 1.73
N ALA A 174 -4.83 5.42 1.05
CA ALA A 174 -4.07 5.58 -0.18
C ALA A 174 -3.96 4.24 -0.94
N ILE A 175 -3.90 4.33 -2.26
CA ILE A 175 -3.57 3.26 -3.19
C ILE A 175 -2.23 3.60 -3.84
N MET A 176 -1.21 2.78 -3.60
CA MET A 176 0.11 2.94 -4.18
C MET A 176 0.11 2.45 -5.62
N VAL A 177 0.51 3.33 -6.54
CA VAL A 177 0.61 3.05 -7.99
C VAL A 177 2.04 3.23 -8.48
N PRO A 178 2.45 2.63 -9.61
CA PRO A 178 3.77 2.84 -10.18
C PRO A 178 4.03 4.32 -10.54
N ALA A 179 5.29 4.71 -10.63
CA ALA A 179 5.69 6.09 -10.98
C ALA A 179 5.12 6.57 -12.34
N ARG A 180 4.94 5.64 -13.29
CA ARG A 180 4.29 5.89 -14.58
C ARG A 180 2.93 5.23 -14.58
N PHE A 181 1.88 6.01 -14.32
CA PHE A 181 0.51 5.52 -14.37
C PHE A 181 -0.45 6.51 -15.04
N GLN A 182 -1.50 5.98 -15.64
CA GLN A 182 -2.62 6.72 -16.18
C GLN A 182 -3.93 6.16 -15.60
N LEU A 183 -4.75 7.02 -15.00
CA LEU A 183 -6.03 6.64 -14.43
C LEU A 183 -7.17 6.91 -15.42
N HIS A 184 -7.89 5.85 -15.78
CA HIS A 184 -9.09 5.87 -16.62
C HIS A 184 -10.28 5.51 -15.73
N ALA A 185 -10.93 6.52 -15.16
CA ALA A 185 -12.04 6.33 -14.24
C ALA A 185 -13.37 6.75 -14.86
N ILE A 186 -14.37 5.88 -14.81
CA ILE A 186 -15.75 6.25 -15.11
C ILE A 186 -16.50 6.51 -13.81
N ALA A 187 -17.30 7.56 -13.76
CA ALA A 187 -18.31 7.65 -12.71
C ALA A 187 -19.33 6.53 -12.95
N ASP A 188 -19.54 5.67 -11.95
CA ASP A 188 -20.61 4.68 -12.01
C ASP A 188 -21.96 5.41 -11.99
N SER A 189 -22.37 5.87 -13.17
CA SER A 189 -23.63 6.58 -13.39
C SER A 189 -24.79 5.60 -13.58
N ALA A 190 -24.49 4.30 -13.71
CA ALA A 190 -25.46 3.24 -13.55
C ALA A 190 -25.81 3.19 -12.06
N SER A 191 -26.67 4.11 -11.63
CA SER A 191 -27.15 4.19 -10.25
C SER A 191 -27.58 2.80 -9.81
N GLN A 192 -26.73 2.13 -9.02
CA GLN A 192 -27.08 0.89 -8.35
C GLN A 192 -28.42 1.15 -7.68
N PRO A 193 -29.44 0.33 -7.97
CA PRO A 193 -30.76 0.56 -7.42
C PRO A 193 -30.64 0.62 -5.89
N ARG A 194 -31.07 1.75 -5.31
CA ARG A 194 -30.96 1.98 -3.87
C ARG A 194 -31.82 0.99 -3.12
N ALA A 195 -31.27 0.43 -2.05
CA ALA A 195 -32.04 -0.37 -1.11
C ALA A 195 -33.03 0.53 -0.34
N TYR A 196 -34.16 -0.04 0.02
CA TYR A 196 -35.17 0.60 0.87
C TYR A 196 -35.86 -0.46 1.73
N LEU A 197 -36.38 -0.02 2.88
CA LEU A 197 -37.18 -0.88 3.75
C LEU A 197 -38.66 -0.63 3.52
N SER A 198 -39.46 -1.69 3.58
CA SER A 198 -40.92 -1.58 3.63
C SER A 198 -41.37 -1.64 5.09
N LEU A 199 -41.94 -0.54 5.56
CA LEU A 199 -42.45 -0.38 6.92
C LEU A 199 -43.94 -0.73 6.99
N LYS A 200 -44.49 -0.69 8.21
CA LYS A 200 -45.93 -0.80 8.47
C LYS A 200 -46.73 0.27 7.70
N ASP A 201 -47.97 -0.07 7.37
CA ASP A 201 -48.91 0.77 6.60
C ASP A 201 -48.45 1.11 5.18
N GLY A 202 -47.54 0.31 4.60
CA GLY A 202 -47.04 0.48 3.24
C GLY A 202 -46.06 1.65 3.05
N LYS A 203 -45.59 2.25 4.15
CA LYS A 203 -44.57 3.30 4.11
C LYS A 203 -43.21 2.72 3.74
N LYS A 204 -42.35 3.55 3.14
CA LYS A 204 -41.02 3.16 2.67
C LYS A 204 -39.96 4.04 3.31
N LEU A 205 -38.91 3.42 3.83
CA LEU A 205 -37.76 4.10 4.41
C LEU A 205 -36.58 4.04 3.44
N PHE A 206 -36.08 5.21 3.04
CA PHE A 206 -34.96 5.31 2.11
C PHE A 206 -34.17 6.61 2.30
N VAL A 207 -32.97 6.67 1.74
CA VAL A 207 -32.15 7.90 1.73
C VAL A 207 -32.45 8.72 0.47
N ASN A 208 -32.89 9.96 0.68
CA ASN A 208 -33.22 10.89 -0.41
C ASN A 208 -31.96 11.45 -1.11
N ARG A 209 -32.15 12.36 -2.08
CA ARG A 209 -31.04 12.99 -2.80
C ARG A 209 -30.11 13.82 -1.89
N ALA A 210 -30.63 14.40 -0.82
CA ALA A 210 -29.88 15.19 0.15
C ALA A 210 -29.13 14.33 1.19
N GLY A 211 -29.12 13.00 1.03
CA GLY A 211 -28.47 12.09 1.97
C GLY A 211 -29.23 11.92 3.29
N LYS A 212 -30.49 12.39 3.38
CA LYS A 212 -31.31 12.27 4.59
C LYS A 212 -32.20 11.03 4.51
N LEU A 213 -32.26 10.28 5.62
CA LEU A 213 -33.21 9.19 5.78
C LEU A 213 -34.63 9.76 5.82
N THR A 214 -35.50 9.24 4.96
CA THR A 214 -36.86 9.74 4.74
C THR A 214 -37.84 8.58 4.80
N ASN A 215 -38.92 8.77 5.55
CA ASN A 215 -40.05 7.85 5.62
C ASN A 215 -41.22 8.46 4.81
N SER A 216 -41.64 7.78 3.73
CA SER A 216 -42.66 8.28 2.80
C SER A 216 -43.54 7.14 2.26
N PRO A 217 -44.84 7.38 1.94
CA PRO A 217 -45.71 6.36 1.35
C PRO A 217 -45.27 5.91 -0.05
N SER A 218 -44.51 6.74 -0.77
CA SER A 218 -43.96 6.42 -2.08
C SER A 218 -42.45 6.65 -2.14
N LEU A 219 -41.77 5.88 -3.00
CA LEU A 219 -40.37 6.12 -3.33
C LEU A 219 -40.22 7.42 -4.13
N ASP A 220 -39.07 8.05 -4.01
CA ASP A 220 -38.73 9.24 -4.80
C ASP A 220 -38.60 8.86 -6.29
N PRO A 221 -39.47 9.36 -7.19
CA PRO A 221 -39.45 8.99 -8.61
C PRO A 221 -38.17 9.44 -9.33
N SER A 222 -37.41 10.37 -8.75
CA SER A 222 -36.14 10.85 -9.30
C SER A 222 -34.93 9.95 -8.98
N LEU A 223 -35.12 8.92 -8.15
CA LEU A 223 -34.09 7.97 -7.73
C LEU A 223 -34.44 6.57 -8.23
N LYS A 224 -33.42 5.78 -8.59
CA LYS A 224 -33.60 4.35 -8.90
C LYS A 224 -33.51 3.52 -7.62
N PHE A 225 -34.50 2.66 -7.41
CA PHE A 225 -34.59 1.75 -6.28
C PHE A 225 -34.60 0.30 -6.74
N GLN A 226 -34.33 -0.61 -5.80
CA GLN A 226 -34.47 -2.05 -6.05
C GLN A 226 -35.93 -2.39 -6.36
N SER A 227 -36.16 -3.44 -7.14
CA SER A 227 -37.52 -3.89 -7.46
C SER A 227 -38.26 -4.36 -6.20
N GLU A 228 -37.53 -4.99 -5.27
CA GLU A 228 -38.03 -5.49 -4.00
C GLU A 228 -37.37 -4.75 -2.83
N PRO A 229 -38.07 -4.59 -1.69
CA PRO A 229 -37.47 -4.05 -0.48
C PRO A 229 -36.43 -5.02 0.08
N ILE A 230 -35.35 -4.49 0.65
CA ILE A 230 -34.27 -5.33 1.24
C ILE A 230 -34.77 -6.09 2.49
N HIS A 231 -35.74 -5.51 3.18
CA HIS A 231 -36.49 -6.16 4.25
C HIS A 231 -37.92 -5.59 4.26
N SER A 232 -38.88 -6.46 4.52
CA SER A 232 -40.30 -6.14 4.61
C SER A 232 -40.88 -6.70 5.90
N GLY A 233 -41.62 -5.87 6.63
CA GLY A 233 -42.31 -6.26 7.86
C GLY A 233 -41.52 -5.93 9.13
N PRO A 234 -41.95 -6.46 10.28
CA PRO A 234 -41.35 -6.14 11.56
C PRO A 234 -39.93 -6.71 11.67
N ILE A 235 -39.00 -5.89 12.15
CA ILE A 235 -37.63 -6.29 12.46
C ILE A 235 -37.66 -6.96 13.84
N LYS A 236 -37.51 -8.28 13.84
CA LYS A 236 -37.49 -9.08 15.07
C LYS A 236 -36.20 -8.82 15.81
N THR A 237 -36.30 -8.21 16.98
CA THR A 237 -35.16 -7.71 17.75
C THR A 237 -35.07 -8.41 19.10
N LEU A 238 -33.94 -9.04 19.40
CA LEU A 238 -33.67 -9.65 20.70
C LEU A 238 -32.70 -8.78 21.49
N VAL A 239 -33.08 -8.41 22.72
CA VAL A 239 -32.22 -7.64 23.63
C VAL A 239 -31.91 -8.48 24.88
N THR A 240 -30.72 -9.05 24.91
CA THR A 240 -30.26 -9.95 25.98
C THR A 240 -28.95 -9.46 26.60
N TYR A 241 -29.06 -8.64 27.65
CA TYR A 241 -27.89 -8.22 28.44
C TYR A 241 -27.97 -8.79 29.85
N ARG A 242 -26.83 -9.20 30.42
CA ARG A 242 -26.75 -9.52 31.87
C ARG A 242 -27.05 -8.29 32.74
N ASN A 243 -26.71 -7.09 32.26
CA ASN A 243 -26.95 -5.83 32.96
C ASN A 243 -28.31 -5.21 32.58
N ALA A 244 -29.21 -5.07 33.55
CA ALA A 244 -30.54 -4.50 33.35
C ALA A 244 -30.51 -3.02 32.90
N ARG A 245 -29.55 -2.22 33.37
CA ARG A 245 -29.40 -0.81 32.98
C ARG A 245 -28.95 -0.66 31.52
N GLU A 246 -28.13 -1.59 31.06
CA GLU A 246 -27.68 -1.64 29.67
C GLU A 246 -28.84 -2.04 28.74
N SER A 247 -29.58 -3.10 29.11
CA SER A 247 -30.81 -3.50 28.42
C SER A 247 -31.80 -2.33 28.31
N GLN A 248 -32.02 -1.59 29.40
CA GLN A 248 -32.90 -0.43 29.40
C GLN A 248 -32.40 0.68 28.47
N SER A 249 -31.10 0.96 28.45
CA SER A 249 -30.52 2.00 27.59
C SER A 249 -30.67 1.66 26.10
N VAL A 250 -30.42 0.39 25.74
CA VAL A 250 -30.62 -0.10 24.36
C VAL A 250 -32.09 -0.05 23.97
N LYS A 251 -33.01 -0.54 24.82
CA LYS A 251 -34.46 -0.46 24.55
C LYS A 251 -34.96 0.96 24.35
N ALA A 252 -34.50 1.91 25.18
CA ALA A 252 -34.86 3.31 25.02
C ALA A 252 -34.35 3.87 23.69
N ALA A 253 -33.16 3.48 23.24
CA ALA A 253 -32.63 3.88 21.96
C ALA A 253 -33.39 3.26 20.78
N LEU A 254 -33.81 2.00 20.88
CA LEU A 254 -34.67 1.36 19.90
C LEU A 254 -36.05 2.02 19.82
N ALA A 255 -36.65 2.37 20.96
CA ALA A 255 -37.90 3.11 21.00
C ALA A 255 -37.78 4.47 20.30
N ALA A 256 -36.70 5.21 20.55
CA ALA A 256 -36.43 6.47 19.86
C ALA A 256 -36.29 6.30 18.33
N LEU A 257 -35.68 5.21 17.87
CA LEU A 257 -35.60 4.87 16.45
C LEU A 257 -36.98 4.59 15.84
N THR A 258 -37.84 3.87 16.56
CA THR A 258 -39.23 3.65 16.16
C THR A 258 -40.02 4.96 16.11
N ASP A 259 -39.87 5.83 17.11
CA ASP A 259 -40.62 7.09 17.19
C ASP A 259 -40.21 8.08 16.08
N VAL A 260 -38.91 8.20 15.80
CA VAL A 260 -38.40 9.18 14.83
C VAL A 260 -38.52 8.69 13.39
N TYR A 261 -38.19 7.42 13.13
CA TYR A 261 -38.10 6.89 11.76
C TYR A 261 -39.25 5.94 11.38
N GLY A 262 -40.11 5.57 12.33
CA GLY A 262 -41.23 4.66 12.10
C GLY A 262 -40.80 3.21 11.87
N LEU A 263 -39.64 2.80 12.40
CA LEU A 263 -39.15 1.42 12.31
C LEU A 263 -40.05 0.48 13.13
N ASP A 264 -40.56 -0.57 12.50
CA ASP A 264 -41.40 -1.59 13.13
C ASP A 264 -40.50 -2.60 13.86
N LEU A 265 -40.07 -2.26 15.07
CA LEU A 265 -39.19 -3.09 15.89
C LEU A 265 -40.02 -3.93 16.88
N VAL A 266 -39.92 -5.25 16.77
CA VAL A 266 -40.53 -6.18 17.74
C VAL A 266 -39.45 -6.63 18.71
N ILE A 267 -39.46 -6.05 19.92
CA ILE A 267 -38.42 -6.24 20.92
C ILE A 267 -38.80 -7.37 21.88
N GLU A 268 -37.95 -8.38 21.98
CA GLU A 268 -38.05 -9.49 22.93
C GLU A 268 -36.87 -9.51 23.89
N ASP A 269 -37.13 -9.89 25.14
CA ASP A 269 -36.13 -9.95 26.22
C ASP A 269 -35.51 -11.34 26.40
N LYS A 270 -36.11 -12.34 25.76
CA LYS A 270 -35.71 -13.74 25.86
C LYS A 270 -35.86 -14.39 24.51
N ALA A 271 -34.87 -15.20 24.14
CA ALA A 271 -34.92 -15.94 22.89
C ALA A 271 -36.07 -16.96 22.92
N ALA A 272 -36.98 -16.86 21.96
CA ALA A 272 -38.02 -17.84 21.73
C ALA A 272 -37.44 -19.09 21.03
N PRO A 273 -37.91 -20.30 21.36
CA PRO A 273 -37.43 -21.52 20.71
C PRO A 273 -37.73 -21.48 19.20
N ASN A 274 -36.72 -21.79 18.38
CA ASN A 274 -36.76 -21.80 16.92
C ASN A 274 -37.09 -20.46 16.23
N GLN A 275 -37.01 -19.33 16.95
CA GLN A 275 -37.17 -18.01 16.34
C GLN A 275 -35.83 -17.51 15.78
N VAL A 276 -35.82 -17.13 14.51
CA VAL A 276 -34.72 -16.37 13.92
C VAL A 276 -34.99 -14.88 14.12
N TYR A 277 -34.03 -14.18 14.70
CA TYR A 277 -34.07 -12.74 14.91
C TYR A 277 -33.30 -12.04 13.78
N ASP A 278 -33.77 -10.86 13.41
CA ASP A 278 -33.11 -10.00 12.43
C ASP A 278 -31.98 -9.22 13.10
N TRP A 279 -32.21 -8.75 14.33
CA TRP A 279 -31.27 -7.92 15.08
C TRP A 279 -31.12 -8.41 16.52
N VAL A 280 -29.89 -8.66 16.98
CA VAL A 280 -29.62 -9.18 18.32
C VAL A 280 -28.60 -8.29 19.03
N PHE A 281 -28.97 -7.89 20.24
CA PHE A 281 -28.15 -7.11 21.16
C PHE A 281 -27.76 -7.97 22.34
N THR A 282 -26.46 -8.15 22.57
CA THR A 282 -25.97 -9.06 23.61
C THR A 282 -24.63 -8.63 24.19
N ASP A 283 -24.34 -9.01 25.43
CA ASP A 283 -22.98 -8.99 26.00
C ASP A 283 -22.29 -10.36 25.93
N GLN A 284 -23.01 -11.39 25.47
CA GLN A 284 -22.51 -12.74 25.26
C GLN A 284 -22.88 -13.22 23.86
N LEU A 285 -21.93 -13.12 22.94
CA LEU A 285 -22.12 -13.59 21.58
C LEU A 285 -22.23 -15.13 21.56
N PRO A 286 -23.19 -15.72 20.82
CA PRO A 286 -23.28 -17.17 20.68
C PRO A 286 -22.03 -17.74 20.01
N ALA A 287 -21.66 -18.98 20.36
CA ALA A 287 -20.47 -19.65 19.82
C ALA A 287 -20.47 -19.75 18.28
N LYS A 288 -21.65 -19.80 17.67
CA LYS A 288 -21.84 -19.74 16.21
C LYS A 288 -22.97 -18.74 15.90
N PRO A 289 -22.66 -17.48 15.58
CA PRO A 289 -23.68 -16.51 15.19
C PRO A 289 -24.27 -16.87 13.83
N PHE A 290 -25.59 -16.73 13.69
CA PHE A 290 -26.28 -16.96 12.42
C PHE A 290 -25.88 -15.89 11.40
N PRO A 291 -25.48 -16.25 10.16
CA PRO A 291 -24.93 -15.29 9.19
C PRO A 291 -25.94 -14.24 8.70
N GLN A 292 -27.24 -14.54 8.78
CA GLN A 292 -28.32 -13.65 8.36
C GLN A 292 -28.79 -12.70 9.48
N THR A 293 -28.40 -12.96 10.73
CA THR A 293 -28.77 -12.14 11.88
C THR A 293 -27.70 -11.09 12.12
N PHE A 294 -28.12 -9.84 12.32
CA PHE A 294 -27.23 -8.75 12.69
C PHE A 294 -26.98 -8.74 14.20
N PHE A 295 -25.73 -8.76 14.64
CA PHE A 295 -25.37 -8.77 16.06
C PHE A 295 -24.65 -7.48 16.46
N ILE A 296 -25.05 -6.93 17.61
CA ILE A 296 -24.32 -5.88 18.31
C ILE A 296 -23.90 -6.42 19.67
N SER A 297 -22.59 -6.56 19.85
CA SER A 297 -21.96 -7.11 21.05
C SER A 297 -21.30 -6.02 21.89
N SER A 298 -21.59 -5.96 23.20
CA SER A 298 -20.95 -5.01 24.13
C SER A 298 -19.97 -5.67 25.10
N GLY A 299 -18.93 -4.94 25.48
CA GLY A 299 -18.02 -5.31 26.57
C GLY A 299 -17.12 -6.53 26.33
N GLY A 300 -17.01 -7.03 25.09
CA GLY A 300 -16.20 -8.21 24.72
C GLY A 300 -14.92 -7.87 23.95
N ARG A 301 -13.88 -8.69 24.10
CA ARG A 301 -12.70 -8.65 23.19
C ARG A 301 -13.10 -9.19 21.83
N GLN A 302 -12.76 -8.47 20.76
CA GLN A 302 -13.02 -8.86 19.37
C GLN A 302 -12.22 -10.14 19.02
N PRO A 303 -12.86 -11.32 18.89
CA PRO A 303 -12.13 -12.57 18.67
C PRO A 303 -11.74 -12.75 17.20
N THR A 304 -12.63 -12.33 16.29
CA THR A 304 -12.47 -12.39 14.82
C THR A 304 -13.44 -11.40 14.17
N ALA A 305 -13.06 -10.73 13.08
CA ALA A 305 -13.98 -9.86 12.33
C ALA A 305 -15.01 -10.69 11.56
N LEU A 306 -16.26 -10.71 12.01
CA LEU A 306 -17.40 -11.30 11.31
C LEU A 306 -18.24 -10.19 10.67
N ALA A 307 -18.65 -10.37 9.41
CA ALA A 307 -19.33 -9.33 8.63
C ALA A 307 -20.69 -8.90 9.22
N ASN A 308 -21.36 -9.78 9.98
CA ASN A 308 -22.66 -9.56 10.58
C ASN A 308 -22.60 -9.25 12.09
N VAL A 309 -21.41 -9.01 12.65
CA VAL A 309 -21.22 -8.74 14.09
C VAL A 309 -20.45 -7.45 14.29
N ILE A 310 -21.04 -6.50 15.01
CA ILE A 310 -20.39 -5.26 15.44
C ILE A 310 -20.03 -5.38 16.91
N TYR A 311 -18.78 -5.07 17.23
CA TYR A 311 -18.27 -5.08 18.60
C TYR A 311 -18.14 -3.66 19.13
N THR A 312 -18.54 -3.47 20.37
CA THR A 312 -18.32 -2.23 21.12
C THR A 312 -17.48 -2.54 22.36
N ASN A 313 -16.42 -1.77 22.56
CA ASN A 313 -15.53 -1.91 23.72
C ASN A 313 -16.09 -1.23 24.98
N GLU A 314 -17.33 -0.74 24.91
CA GLU A 314 -18.02 0.00 25.96
C GLU A 314 -19.23 -0.82 26.41
N THR A 315 -19.55 -0.76 27.70
CA THR A 315 -20.86 -1.16 28.19
C THR A 315 -21.84 -0.03 27.89
N LEU A 316 -23.00 -0.32 27.32
CA LEU A 316 -23.95 0.69 26.83
C LEU A 316 -24.83 1.25 27.97
N THR A 317 -24.20 1.85 28.98
CA THR A 317 -24.87 2.58 30.07
C THR A 317 -24.44 4.04 30.10
N PRO A 318 -25.23 4.96 30.67
CA PRO A 318 -24.87 6.38 30.77
C PRO A 318 -23.57 6.63 31.54
N GLN A 319 -23.14 5.70 32.41
CA GLN A 319 -21.92 5.86 33.21
C GLN A 319 -20.66 5.39 32.48
N THR A 320 -20.79 4.52 31.47
CA THR A 320 -19.66 3.81 30.85
C THR A 320 -19.51 4.09 29.37
N SER A 321 -20.54 4.64 28.71
CA SER A 321 -20.49 5.01 27.30
C SER A 321 -20.89 6.48 27.14
N GLY A 322 -19.95 7.28 26.65
CA GLY A 322 -20.20 8.70 26.36
C GLY A 322 -21.27 8.91 25.28
N ARG A 323 -21.51 7.91 24.41
CA ARG A 323 -22.62 7.94 23.44
C ARG A 323 -23.98 7.86 24.12
N VAL A 324 -24.10 7.03 25.16
CA VAL A 324 -25.35 6.90 25.91
C VAL A 324 -25.59 8.14 26.75
N GLU A 325 -24.54 8.63 27.42
CA GLU A 325 -24.59 9.88 28.19
C GLU A 325 -25.06 11.08 27.36
N LYS A 326 -24.56 11.20 26.11
CA LYS A 326 -24.90 12.30 25.19
C LYS A 326 -26.17 12.06 24.37
N GLY A 327 -26.89 10.95 24.59
CA GLY A 327 -28.10 10.61 23.82
C GLY A 327 -27.85 10.28 22.34
N GLN A 328 -26.61 9.92 21.98
CA GLN A 328 -26.19 9.58 20.61
C GLN A 328 -26.35 8.09 20.28
N LEU A 329 -26.73 7.24 21.25
CA LEU A 329 -26.94 5.82 21.04
C LEU A 329 -27.97 5.50 19.93
N PRO A 330 -29.16 6.15 19.85
CA PRO A 330 -30.13 5.87 18.80
C PRO A 330 -29.57 6.12 17.40
N GLU A 331 -28.89 7.26 17.19
CA GLU A 331 -28.31 7.62 15.90
C GLU A 331 -27.26 6.61 15.46
N TRP A 332 -26.35 6.24 16.36
CA TRP A 332 -25.32 5.24 16.08
C TRP A 332 -25.94 3.88 15.74
N LEU A 333 -26.95 3.42 16.50
CA LEU A 333 -27.65 2.16 16.23
C LEU A 333 -28.38 2.18 14.88
N GLY A 334 -29.05 3.29 14.57
CA GLY A 334 -29.70 3.49 13.28
C GLY A 334 -28.69 3.42 12.14
N GLU A 335 -27.54 4.08 12.27
CA GLU A 335 -26.48 4.03 11.25
C GLU A 335 -25.97 2.60 11.03
N GLN A 336 -25.74 1.84 12.10
CA GLN A 336 -25.31 0.44 12.00
C GLN A 336 -26.35 -0.43 11.28
N LEU A 337 -27.64 -0.27 11.61
CA LEU A 337 -28.75 -0.96 10.95
C LEU A 337 -28.82 -0.63 9.45
N LEU A 338 -28.72 0.66 9.11
CA LEU A 338 -28.77 1.11 7.72
C LEU A 338 -27.58 0.61 6.90
N ARG A 339 -26.39 0.52 7.51
CA ARG A 339 -25.20 -0.06 6.89
C ARG A 339 -25.36 -1.56 6.67
N HIS A 340 -25.94 -2.28 7.64
CA HIS A 340 -26.24 -3.71 7.52
C HIS A 340 -27.18 -4.02 6.33
N TYR A 341 -28.26 -3.25 6.19
CA TYR A 341 -29.19 -3.36 5.05
C TYR A 341 -28.75 -2.61 3.79
N ASN A 342 -27.54 -2.04 3.78
CA ASN A 342 -26.97 -1.30 2.64
C ASN A 342 -27.84 -0.13 2.13
N ILE A 343 -28.61 0.50 3.03
CA ILE A 343 -29.53 1.63 2.73
C ILE A 343 -28.75 2.94 2.63
N VAL A 344 -27.74 3.12 3.48
CA VAL A 344 -26.79 4.24 3.39
C VAL A 344 -25.59 3.75 2.58
N THR A 345 -25.72 3.86 1.26
CA THR A 345 -24.55 3.89 0.38
C THR A 345 -24.33 5.35 0.03
N ASN A 346 -23.18 5.91 0.40
CA ASN A 346 -22.69 7.12 -0.23
C ASN A 346 -22.38 6.72 -1.69
N ALA A 347 -23.42 6.70 -2.53
CA ALA A 347 -23.33 6.28 -3.93
C ALA A 347 -22.82 7.42 -4.83
N GLN A 348 -22.31 8.51 -4.23
CA GLN A 348 -21.75 9.61 -5.00
C GLN A 348 -20.30 9.27 -5.37
N PRO A 349 -19.91 9.45 -6.65
CA PRO A 349 -18.53 9.30 -7.07
C PRO A 349 -17.67 10.38 -6.41
N LEU A 350 -16.38 10.08 -6.17
CA LEU A 350 -15.43 11.06 -5.65
C LEU A 350 -15.26 12.20 -6.64
N SER A 351 -14.99 13.41 -6.14
CA SER A 351 -14.60 14.52 -7.01
C SER A 351 -13.28 14.18 -7.72
N GLN A 352 -13.00 14.79 -8.88
CA GLN A 352 -11.73 14.52 -9.59
C GLN A 352 -10.49 14.84 -8.76
N ARG A 353 -10.60 15.79 -7.81
CA ARG A 353 -9.50 16.13 -6.91
C ARG A 353 -9.30 15.01 -5.88
N ASP A 354 -10.37 14.62 -5.20
CA ASP A 354 -10.32 13.58 -4.17
C ASP A 354 -9.88 12.24 -4.76
N LEU A 355 -10.41 11.88 -5.94
CA LEU A 355 -10.02 10.67 -6.66
C LEU A 355 -8.51 10.64 -6.93
N LYS A 356 -7.92 11.75 -7.37
CA LYS A 356 -6.47 11.83 -7.62
C LYS A 356 -5.64 11.72 -6.33
N THR A 357 -6.17 12.18 -5.19
CA THR A 357 -5.46 12.07 -3.90
C THR A 357 -5.39 10.66 -3.35
N VAL A 358 -6.34 9.79 -3.74
CA VAL A 358 -6.31 8.37 -3.35
C VAL A 358 -5.12 7.66 -3.98
N PHE A 359 -4.71 8.00 -5.20
CA PHE A 359 -3.62 7.32 -5.92
C PHE A 359 -2.28 8.02 -5.70
N ILE A 360 -1.36 7.34 -5.00
CA ILE A 360 -0.04 7.88 -4.67
C ILE A 360 1.05 7.13 -5.47
N PRO A 361 1.84 7.83 -6.31
CA PRO A 361 2.95 7.21 -7.03
C PRO A 361 4.05 6.70 -6.10
N SER A 362 4.49 5.46 -6.32
CA SER A 362 5.58 4.80 -5.62
C SER A 362 6.87 4.93 -6.41
N THR A 363 7.93 5.39 -5.75
CA THR A 363 9.31 5.38 -6.28
C THR A 363 10.06 4.19 -5.73
N LYS A 364 9.86 2.99 -6.30
CA LYS A 364 10.70 1.83 -5.96
C LYS A 364 12.12 2.04 -6.53
N PRO A 365 13.19 2.00 -5.71
CA PRO A 365 14.56 2.09 -6.20
C PRO A 365 14.95 0.84 -7.03
N THR A 366 15.81 1.03 -8.03
CA THR A 366 16.22 -0.01 -9.00
C THR A 366 17.23 -1.00 -8.41
N THR A 367 16.85 -1.82 -7.43
CA THR A 367 17.78 -2.65 -6.64
C THR A 367 18.65 -3.64 -7.45
N ALA A 368 18.15 -4.16 -8.57
CA ALA A 368 18.79 -5.25 -9.30
C ALA A 368 20.12 -4.86 -10.00
N GLN A 369 20.23 -3.64 -10.53
CA GLN A 369 21.45 -3.19 -11.23
C GLN A 369 22.51 -2.67 -10.27
N HIS A 370 22.12 -2.18 -9.09
CA HIS A 370 23.06 -1.74 -8.05
C HIS A 370 23.90 -2.91 -7.53
N ALA A 371 23.29 -4.09 -7.39
CA ALA A 371 23.98 -5.30 -6.94
C ALA A 371 25.10 -5.74 -7.89
N SER A 372 24.88 -5.69 -9.22
CA SER A 372 25.88 -6.18 -10.19
C SER A 372 27.12 -5.29 -10.26
N LEU A 373 26.95 -3.96 -10.25
CA LEU A 373 28.06 -3.02 -10.25
C LEU A 373 28.88 -3.11 -8.96
N GLN A 374 28.22 -3.19 -7.81
CA GLN A 374 28.89 -3.29 -6.52
C GLN A 374 29.70 -4.59 -6.41
N ASN A 375 29.17 -5.70 -6.93
CA ASN A 375 29.90 -6.97 -7.04
C ASN A 375 31.12 -6.86 -7.97
N ALA A 376 31.00 -6.16 -9.11
CA ALA A 376 32.12 -5.94 -10.02
C ALA A 376 33.23 -5.06 -9.40
N LEU A 377 32.86 -3.98 -8.71
CA LEU A 377 33.79 -3.12 -7.96
C LEU A 377 34.49 -3.89 -6.83
N LEU A 378 33.76 -4.76 -6.13
CA LEU A 378 34.31 -5.62 -5.09
C LEU A 378 35.31 -6.63 -5.66
N LEU A 379 34.99 -7.27 -6.79
CA LEU A 379 35.93 -8.15 -7.49
C LEU A 379 37.19 -7.41 -7.94
N LEU A 380 37.04 -6.22 -8.54
CA LEU A 380 38.17 -5.37 -8.93
C LEU A 380 39.05 -5.03 -7.72
N PHE A 381 38.44 -4.70 -6.58
CA PHE A 381 39.16 -4.40 -5.34
C PHE A 381 39.97 -5.61 -4.86
N ILE A 382 39.38 -6.81 -4.85
CA ILE A 382 40.08 -8.04 -4.47
C ILE A 382 41.26 -8.32 -5.41
N VAL A 383 41.07 -8.18 -6.73
CA VAL A 383 42.15 -8.39 -7.72
C VAL A 383 43.30 -7.42 -7.49
N LEU A 384 43.01 -6.15 -7.19
CA LEU A 384 44.04 -5.14 -6.90
C LEU A 384 44.79 -5.42 -5.60
N VAL A 385 44.13 -5.94 -4.55
CA VAL A 385 44.79 -6.33 -3.30
C VAL A 385 45.77 -7.47 -3.55
N VAL A 386 45.37 -8.49 -4.31
CA VAL A 386 46.26 -9.60 -4.68
C VAL A 386 47.45 -9.11 -5.49
N LEU A 387 47.21 -8.21 -6.44
CA LEU A 387 48.24 -7.64 -7.31
C LEU A 387 49.23 -6.75 -6.54
N GLU A 388 48.74 -5.93 -5.60
CA GLU A 388 49.59 -5.17 -4.66
C GLU A 388 50.50 -6.10 -3.86
N ARG A 389 49.92 -7.16 -3.27
CA ARG A 389 50.66 -8.11 -2.45
C ARG A 389 51.73 -8.84 -3.25
N TRP A 390 51.42 -9.24 -4.48
CA TRP A 390 52.36 -9.93 -5.37
C TRP A 390 53.54 -9.02 -5.78
N LEU A 391 53.27 -7.77 -6.16
CA LEU A 391 54.32 -6.78 -6.47
C LEU A 391 55.20 -6.44 -5.26
N ALA A 392 54.62 -6.40 -4.06
CA ALA A 392 55.37 -6.16 -2.83
C ALA A 392 56.31 -7.33 -2.49
N LEU A 393 55.87 -8.57 -2.71
CA LEU A 393 56.67 -9.78 -2.44
C LEU A 393 57.79 -9.98 -3.46
N THR A 394 57.52 -9.78 -4.75
CA THR A 394 58.51 -9.95 -5.83
C THR A 394 59.66 -8.94 -5.80
N LYS A 395 59.49 -7.82 -5.10
CA LYS A 395 60.55 -6.81 -4.93
C LYS A 395 61.35 -6.94 -3.64
N ASN A 396 60.84 -7.69 -2.67
CA ASN A 396 61.53 -7.96 -1.41
C ASN A 396 62.27 -9.32 -1.41
N ALA A 397 62.07 -10.13 -2.45
CA ALA A 397 62.87 -11.30 -2.80
C ALA A 397 64.00 -10.88 -3.75
#